data_AF-A0A1Q5T1J5-F1
#
_entry.id   AF-A0A1Q5T1J5-F1
#
_cell.length_a   1.000
_cell.length_b   1.000
_cell.length_c   1.000
_cell.angle_alpha   90.00
_cell.angle_beta   90.00
_cell.angle_gamma   90.00
#
_symmetry.space_group_name_H-M   'P 1'
#
loop_
_entity.id
_entity.type
_entity.pdbx_description
1 polymer ?
#
loop_
_entity_poly.entity_id
_entity_poly.type
_entity_poly.pdbx_seq_one_letter_code
_entity_poly.pdbx_strand_id
1 'polypeptide(L)'
;MLCVWAGDGKPVYPSMEKGQTIAYISDVGAYGLKPFFITASVITVVFLDLAFLSERWLRHSGQLVPNKGLWDKLCAIASIIFAIAGAAGLILLSIFDTYRHPHMHDGFLVLFM
;
A
#
# COMPACT_ATOMS: atom_id res chain seq x y z
N MET A 1 -3.81 11.18 9.09
CA MET A 1 -4.05 12.11 7.96
C MET A 1 -5.42 12.75 8.05
N LEU A 2 -6.51 11.98 8.09
CA LEU A 2 -7.87 12.55 8.23
C LEU A 2 -8.06 13.39 9.50
N CYS A 3 -7.43 13.03 10.63
CA CYS A 3 -7.47 13.86 11.84
C CYS A 3 -6.83 15.23 11.65
N VAL A 4 -5.76 15.33 10.84
CA VAL A 4 -5.08 16.59 10.52
C VAL A 4 -6.00 17.44 9.65
N TRP A 5 -6.57 16.85 8.60
CA TRP A 5 -7.57 17.52 7.75
C TRP A 5 -8.78 18.03 8.53
N ALA A 6 -9.29 17.25 9.49
CA ALA A 6 -10.38 17.66 10.36
C ALA A 6 -9.97 18.79 11.33
N GLY A 7 -8.73 18.76 11.83
CA GLY A 7 -8.15 19.81 12.66
C GLY A 7 -7.92 21.13 11.91
N ASP A 8 -7.58 21.06 10.62
CA ASP A 8 -7.37 22.21 9.74
C ASP A 8 -8.68 22.87 9.26
N GLY A 9 -9.83 22.44 9.79
CA GLY A 9 -11.13 23.00 9.44
C GLY A 9 -11.75 22.43 8.17
N LYS A 10 -11.34 21.23 7.73
CA LYS A 10 -11.93 20.48 6.60
C LYS A 10 -11.73 21.19 5.25
N PRO A 11 -10.51 21.60 4.87
CA PRO A 11 -10.28 22.29 3.61
C PRO A 11 -10.68 21.42 2.41
N VAL A 12 -11.22 22.03 1.35
CA VAL A 12 -11.51 21.34 0.09
C VAL A 12 -10.27 21.43 -0.79
N TYR A 13 -9.66 20.27 -1.10
CA TYR A 13 -8.47 20.22 -1.93
C TYR A 13 -8.82 20.23 -3.43
N PRO A 14 -7.96 20.80 -4.30
CA PRO A 14 -8.12 20.71 -5.75
C PRO A 14 -8.14 19.30 -6.34
N SER A 15 -7.61 18.30 -5.61
CA SER A 15 -7.64 16.90 -6.03
C SER A 15 -8.97 16.21 -5.71
N MET A 16 -9.83 16.84 -4.89
CA MET A 16 -11.13 16.29 -4.54
C MET A 16 -12.10 16.39 -5.71
N GLU A 17 -12.91 15.34 -5.89
CA GLU A 17 -13.95 15.31 -6.90
C GLU A 17 -15.07 16.32 -6.62
N LYS A 18 -15.79 16.71 -7.68
CA LYS A 18 -16.92 17.65 -7.54
C LYS A 18 -18.03 17.02 -6.69
N GLY A 19 -18.33 17.64 -5.55
CA GLY A 19 -19.34 17.17 -4.60
C GLY A 19 -18.79 16.28 -3.48
N GLN A 20 -17.47 16.02 -3.46
CA GLN A 20 -16.82 15.30 -2.38
C GLN A 20 -16.83 16.15 -1.10
N THR A 21 -17.44 15.62 -0.04
CA THR A 21 -17.56 16.30 1.27
C THR A 21 -16.51 15.87 2.28
N ILE A 22 -15.90 14.70 2.07
CA ILE A 22 -14.85 14.13 2.94
C ILE A 22 -13.62 13.87 2.07
N ALA A 23 -12.48 14.47 2.42
CA ALA A 23 -11.23 14.24 1.72
C ALA A 23 -10.79 12.77 1.81
N TYR A 24 -10.32 12.19 0.70
CA TYR A 24 -9.68 10.89 0.73
C TYR A 24 -8.29 11.01 1.34
N ILE A 25 -7.76 9.89 1.85
CA ILE A 25 -6.40 9.85 2.39
C ILE A 25 -5.37 10.26 1.31
N SER A 26 -5.62 9.86 0.07
CA SER A 26 -4.84 10.26 -1.10
C SER A 26 -4.88 11.77 -1.36
N ASP A 27 -6.03 12.43 -1.16
CA ASP A 27 -6.14 13.89 -1.26
C ASP A 27 -5.28 14.58 -0.22
N VAL A 28 -5.41 14.19 1.05
CA VAL A 28 -4.59 14.75 2.14
C VAL A 28 -3.10 14.46 1.93
N GLY A 29 -2.79 13.30 1.34
CA GLY A 29 -1.45 12.84 1.01
C GLY A 29 -0.82 13.54 -0.19
N ALA A 30 -1.60 14.10 -1.11
CA ALA A 30 -1.07 14.82 -2.27
C ALA A 30 -0.44 16.17 -1.89
N TYR A 31 -0.88 16.78 -0.78
CA TYR A 31 -0.43 18.07 -0.30
C TYR A 31 0.54 17.93 0.89
N GLY A 32 0.14 18.40 2.08
CA GLY A 32 1.06 18.60 3.22
C GLY A 32 1.61 17.31 3.85
N LEU A 33 0.93 16.18 3.69
CA LEU A 33 1.28 14.93 4.38
C LEU A 33 1.92 13.89 3.45
N LYS A 34 2.39 14.30 2.27
CA LYS A 34 3.03 13.41 1.29
C LYS A 34 4.21 12.60 1.87
N PRO A 35 5.18 13.22 2.59
CA PRO A 35 6.29 12.47 3.15
C PRO A 35 5.83 11.41 4.15
N PHE A 36 4.84 11.73 5.00
CA PHE A 36 4.27 10.78 5.96
C PHE A 36 3.58 9.61 5.27
N PHE A 37 2.83 9.87 4.19
CA PHE A 37 2.17 8.83 3.43
C PHE A 37 3.19 7.86 2.81
N ILE A 38 4.24 8.39 2.18
CA ILE A 38 5.32 7.58 1.60
C ILE A 38 6.03 6.76 2.69
N THR A 39 6.43 7.38 3.81
CA THR A 39 7.13 6.68 4.90
C THR A 39 6.28 5.55 5.48
N ALA A 40 5.00 5.81 5.77
CA ALA A 40 4.10 4.79 6.31
C ALA A 40 3.87 3.64 5.31
N SER A 41 3.69 3.94 4.02
CA SER A 41 3.58 2.95 2.96
C SER A 41 4.83 2.08 2.88
N VAL A 42 6.02 2.68 2.83
CA VAL A 42 7.30 1.96 2.76
C VAL A 42 7.50 1.05 3.97
N ILE A 43 7.24 1.54 5.18
CA ILE A 43 7.33 0.71 6.39
C ILE A 43 6.38 -0.48 6.27
N THR A 44 5.11 -0.23 5.95
CA THR A 44 4.08 -1.28 5.88
C THR A 44 4.47 -2.41 4.93
N VAL A 45 4.91 -2.07 3.71
CA VAL A 45 5.21 -3.07 2.69
C VAL A 45 6.50 -3.84 2.98
N VAL A 46 7.52 -3.17 3.53
CA VAL A 46 8.76 -3.84 3.95
C VAL A 46 8.47 -4.87 5.04
N PHE A 47 7.67 -4.51 6.06
CA PHE A 47 7.32 -5.46 7.11
C PHE A 47 6.42 -6.60 6.60
N LEU A 48 5.51 -6.32 5.66
CA LEU A 48 4.68 -7.35 5.04
C LEU A 48 5.52 -8.36 4.24
N ASP A 49 6.42 -7.87 3.39
CA ASP A 49 7.32 -8.72 2.60
C ASP A 49 8.25 -9.52 3.52
N LEU A 50 8.81 -8.89 4.55
CA LEU A 50 9.64 -9.58 5.55
C LEU A 50 8.85 -10.66 6.29
N ALA A 51 7.56 -10.46 6.57
CA ALA A 51 6.72 -11.48 7.20
C ALA A 51 6.57 -12.72 6.30
N PHE A 52 6.28 -12.53 5.02
CA PHE A 52 6.17 -13.64 4.05
C PHE A 52 7.51 -14.33 3.81
N LEU A 53 8.61 -13.58 3.70
CA LEU A 53 9.96 -14.15 3.58
C LEU A 53 10.35 -14.93 4.83
N SER A 54 10.04 -14.41 6.02
CA SER A 54 10.29 -15.09 7.30
C SER A 54 9.48 -16.38 7.40
N GLU A 55 8.20 -16.36 7.02
CA GLU A 55 7.37 -17.57 6.97
C GLU A 55 8.00 -18.63 6.07
N ARG A 56 8.42 -18.24 4.85
CA ARG A 56 9.05 -19.15 3.90
C ARG A 56 10.36 -19.73 4.44
N TRP A 57 11.20 -18.89 5.05
CA TRP A 57 12.46 -19.30 5.65
C TRP A 57 12.26 -20.25 6.84
N LEU A 58 11.30 -19.96 7.72
CA LEU A 58 10.97 -20.80 8.88
C LEU A 58 10.39 -22.16 8.47
N ARG A 59 9.55 -22.20 7.42
CA ARG A 59 9.06 -23.46 6.83
C ARG A 59 10.18 -24.28 6.21
N HIS A 60 11.16 -23.64 5.57
CA HIS A 60 12.30 -24.33 4.98
C HIS A 60 13.31 -24.80 6.04
N SER A 61 13.44 -24.07 7.16
CA SER A 61 14.33 -24.41 8.28
C SER A 61 13.74 -25.47 9.23
N GLY A 62 12.54 -25.98 8.94
CA GLY A 62 11.86 -26.98 9.76
C GLY A 62 11.25 -26.44 11.06
N GLN A 63 11.22 -25.12 11.26
CA GLN A 63 10.62 -24.48 12.44
C GLN A 63 9.10 -24.30 12.31
N LEU A 64 8.58 -24.30 11.07
CA LEU A 64 7.14 -24.33 10.77
C LEU A 64 6.78 -25.59 10.00
N VAL A 65 5.49 -25.99 10.06
CA VAL A 65 4.98 -27.17 9.36
C VAL A 65 5.29 -27.05 7.86
N PRO A 66 6.01 -28.04 7.27
CA PRO A 66 6.31 -28.04 5.85
C PRO A 66 5.04 -28.09 5.00
N ASN A 67 5.09 -27.47 3.83
CA ASN A 67 4.00 -27.56 2.86
C ASN A 67 3.84 -29.01 2.42
N LYS A 68 2.63 -29.56 2.57
CA LYS A 68 2.37 -31.00 2.36
C LYS A 68 2.18 -31.32 0.88
N GLY A 69 1.69 -30.35 0.09
CA GLY A 69 1.40 -30.52 -1.34
C GLY A 69 2.05 -29.48 -2.27
N LEU A 70 2.01 -29.79 -3.58
CA LEU A 70 2.39 -28.85 -4.65
C LEU A 70 1.52 -27.60 -4.63
N TRP A 71 0.22 -27.74 -4.35
CA TRP A 71 -0.72 -26.63 -4.25
C TRP A 71 -0.36 -25.65 -3.13
N ASP A 72 -0.04 -26.15 -1.93
CA ASP A 72 0.42 -25.31 -0.82
C ASP A 72 1.68 -24.51 -1.21
N LYS A 73 2.62 -25.17 -1.91
CA LYS A 73 3.85 -24.53 -2.39
C LYS A 73 3.56 -23.47 -3.44
N LEU A 74 2.66 -23.74 -4.38
CA LEU A 74 2.26 -22.78 -5.41
C LEU A 74 1.57 -21.57 -4.81
N CYS A 75 0.61 -21.78 -3.89
CA CYS A 75 -0.09 -20.71 -3.19
C CYS A 75 0.87 -19.83 -2.37
N ALA A 76 1.84 -20.44 -1.69
CA ALA A 76 2.85 -19.70 -0.92
C ALA A 76 3.80 -18.88 -1.81
N ILE A 77 4.17 -19.39 -2.99
CA ILE A 77 4.99 -18.62 -3.94
C ILE A 77 4.15 -17.49 -4.56
N ALA A 78 2.91 -17.78 -4.94
CA ALA A 78 1.99 -16.80 -5.48
C ALA A 78 1.74 -15.66 -4.48
N SER A 79 1.52 -15.97 -3.19
CA SER A 79 1.32 -14.95 -2.17
C SER A 79 2.51 -14.02 -2.01
N ILE A 80 3.75 -14.54 -2.08
CA ILE A 80 4.96 -13.71 -2.06
C ILE A 80 5.02 -12.80 -3.29
N ILE A 81 4.72 -13.31 -4.49
CA ILE A 81 4.73 -12.51 -5.73
C ILE A 81 3.68 -11.41 -5.66
N PHE A 82 2.45 -11.72 -5.23
CA PHE A 82 1.38 -10.74 -5.07
C PHE A 82 1.69 -9.73 -3.97
N ALA A 83 2.32 -10.14 -2.86
CA ALA A 83 2.77 -9.22 -1.81
C ALA A 83 3.77 -8.19 -2.37
N ILE A 84 4.77 -8.63 -3.13
CA ILE A 84 5.76 -7.76 -3.76
C ILE A 84 5.12 -6.84 -4.82
N ALA A 85 4.17 -7.37 -5.60
CA ALA A 85 3.45 -6.56 -6.59
C ALA A 85 2.60 -5.47 -5.92
N GLY A 86 1.85 -5.82 -4.86
CA GLY A 86 1.10 -4.88 -4.05
C GLY A 86 2.00 -3.89 -3.32
N ALA A 87 3.17 -4.33 -2.86
CA ALA A 87 4.20 -3.47 -2.25
C ALA A 87 4.68 -2.40 -3.22
N ALA A 88 5.01 -2.80 -4.46
CA ALA A 88 5.37 -1.89 -5.52
C ALA A 88 4.21 -0.93 -5.85
N GLY A 89 2.98 -1.43 -5.95
CA GLY A 89 1.77 -0.63 -6.16
C GLY A 89 1.60 0.45 -5.09
N LEU A 90 1.72 0.10 -3.81
CA LEU A 90 1.55 1.04 -2.70
C LEU A 90 2.66 2.10 -2.63
N ILE A 91 3.91 1.72 -2.91
CA ILE A 91 5.01 2.69 -2.99
C ILE A 91 4.79 3.65 -4.16
N LEU A 92 4.48 3.11 -5.34
CA LEU A 92 4.29 3.92 -6.55
C LEU A 92 3.11 4.88 -6.40
N LEU A 93 1.95 4.43 -5.91
CA LEU A 93 0.80 5.33 -5.67
C LEU A 93 1.10 6.39 -4.60
N SER A 94 1.96 6.10 -3.61
CA SER A 94 2.35 7.10 -2.62
C SER A 94 3.25 8.22 -3.20
N ILE A 95 4.01 7.91 -4.26
CA ILE A 95 4.87 8.85 -4.98
C ILE A 95 4.07 9.61 -6.05
N PHE A 96 3.27 8.89 -6.84
CA PHE A 96 2.41 9.43 -7.89
C PHE A 96 1.06 9.84 -7.29
N ASP A 97 1.00 11.07 -6.79
CA ASP A 97 -0.18 11.61 -6.11
C ASP A 97 -1.36 11.93 -7.04
N THR A 98 -2.54 12.06 -6.44
CA THR A 98 -3.81 12.40 -7.12
C THR A 98 -3.84 13.81 -7.71
N TYR A 99 -2.91 14.69 -7.33
CA TYR A 99 -2.91 16.08 -7.82
C TYR A 99 -2.14 16.21 -9.15
N ARG A 100 -0.98 15.58 -9.26
CA ARG A 100 -0.07 15.74 -10.42
C ARG A 100 -0.24 14.61 -11.43
N HIS A 101 -0.55 13.39 -10.98
CA HIS A 101 -0.62 12.20 -11.83
C HIS A 101 -1.85 11.31 -11.51
N PRO A 102 -3.09 11.85 -11.58
CA PRO A 102 -4.30 11.11 -11.18
C PRO A 102 -4.49 9.79 -11.92
N HIS A 103 -4.29 9.75 -13.25
CA HIS A 103 -4.42 8.51 -14.02
C HIS A 103 -3.40 7.43 -13.64
N MET A 104 -2.17 7.82 -13.27
CA MET A 104 -1.16 6.86 -12.82
C MET A 104 -1.45 6.38 -11.40
N HIS A 105 -1.88 7.30 -10.52
CA HIS A 105 -2.30 6.97 -9.16
C HIS A 105 -3.37 5.88 -9.15
N ASP A 106 -4.40 6.02 -9.99
CA ASP A 106 -5.50 5.04 -10.05
C ASP A 106 -5.03 3.69 -10.61
N GLY A 107 -4.11 3.69 -11.58
CA GLY A 107 -3.49 2.46 -12.07
C GLY A 107 -2.69 1.71 -10.99
N PHE A 108 -1.92 2.44 -10.17
CA PHE A 108 -1.19 1.84 -9.05
C PHE A 108 -2.10 1.46 -7.88
N LEU A 109 -3.23 2.13 -7.70
CA LEU A 109 -4.26 1.73 -6.76
C LEU A 109 -4.88 0.38 -7.14
N VAL A 110 -5.13 0.15 -8.43
CA VAL A 110 -5.57 -1.16 -8.94
C VAL A 110 -4.49 -2.22 -8.77
N LEU A 111 -3.21 -1.89 -8.94
CA LEU A 111 -2.10 -2.82 -8.71
C LEU A 111 -1.94 -3.21 -7.23
N PHE A 112 -2.27 -2.29 -6.32
CA PHE A 112 -2.22 -2.53 -4.88
C PHE A 112 -3.35 -3.43 -4.38
N MET A 113 -4.55 -3.31 -4.98
CA MET A 113 -5.73 -4.11 -4.67
C MET A 113 -5.60 -5.56 -5.16
#